data_AF-A0A258EM21-F1
#
_entry.id   AF-A0A258EM21-F1
#
_cell.length_a   1.000
_cell.length_b   1.000
_cell.length_c   1.000
_cell.angle_alpha   90.00
_cell.angle_beta   90.00
_cell.angle_gamma   90.00
#
_symmetry.space_group_name_H-M   'P 1'
#
loop_
_entity.id
_entity.type
_entity.pdbx_description
1 polymer ?
#
loop_
_entity_poly.entity_id
_entity_poly.type
_entity_poly.pdbx_seq_one_letter_code
_entity_poly.pdbx_strand_id
1 'polypeptide(L)' 'MSYIPFFLIWISGLFVKPSMIENNPEQPNIILIFADDLAYGDLGSYGAQGWETPNLDKMAAEGTRFTQFYVPHAVCTAS' A
#
# COMPACT_ATOMS: atom_id res chain seq x y z
N MET A 1 -61.58 -41.88 -7.57
CA MET A 1 -61.71 -40.41 -7.75
C MET A 1 -61.51 -39.76 -6.39
N SER A 2 -60.53 -38.92 -6.10
CA SER A 2 -59.61 -38.15 -6.95
C SER A 2 -58.32 -37.85 -6.14
N TYR A 3 -57.24 -37.61 -6.85
CA TYR A 3 -55.85 -37.58 -6.40
C TYR A 3 -55.47 -36.30 -5.63
N ILE A 4 -54.62 -36.43 -4.60
CA ILE A 4 -53.79 -35.38 -3.98
C ILE A 4 -52.34 -35.67 -4.45
N PRO A 5 -51.36 -34.74 -4.55
CA PRO A 5 -51.38 -33.27 -4.70
C PRO A 5 -50.52 -32.82 -5.90
N PHE A 6 -51.05 -31.99 -6.80
CA PHE A 6 -50.21 -31.18 -7.69
C PHE A 6 -50.26 -29.76 -7.17
N PHE A 7 -49.24 -29.35 -6.43
CA PHE A 7 -48.61 -28.02 -6.54
C PHE A 7 -47.45 -27.96 -5.53
N LEU A 8 -46.42 -28.78 -5.82
CA LEU A 8 -45.05 -28.43 -5.45
C LEU A 8 -44.72 -27.13 -6.18
N ILE A 9 -45.04 -26.00 -5.57
CA ILE A 9 -44.45 -24.72 -5.96
C ILE A 9 -42.98 -24.83 -5.50
N TRP A 10 -42.15 -25.39 -6.37
CA TRP A 10 -40.72 -25.13 -6.35
C TRP A 10 -40.56 -23.64 -6.62
N ILE A 11 -40.64 -22.83 -5.57
CA ILE A 11 -40.04 -21.50 -5.55
C ILE A 11 -38.54 -21.79 -5.56
N SER A 12 -37.99 -22.05 -6.75
CA SER A 12 -36.59 -21.81 -7.02
C SER A 12 -36.41 -20.31 -6.86
N GLY A 13 -36.29 -19.88 -5.60
CA GLY A 13 -35.86 -18.55 -5.27
C GLY A 13 -34.58 -18.35 -6.05
N LEU A 14 -34.62 -17.41 -6.98
CA LEU A 14 -33.44 -16.76 -7.53
C LEU A 14 -32.74 -16.15 -6.31
N PHE A 15 -31.95 -16.95 -5.60
CA PHE A 15 -30.91 -16.46 -4.73
C PHE A 15 -29.88 -15.84 -5.66
N VAL A 16 -30.16 -14.60 -6.06
CA VAL A 16 -29.14 -13.68 -6.54
C VAL A 16 -28.15 -13.64 -5.38
N LYS A 17 -27.04 -14.36 -5.50
CA LYS A 17 -25.90 -14.16 -4.62
C LYS A 17 -25.60 -12.67 -4.72
N PRO A 18 -25.74 -11.87 -3.64
CA PRO A 18 -25.14 -10.54 -3.67
C PRO A 18 -23.67 -10.77 -4.02
N SER A 19 -23.19 -10.10 -5.07
CA SER A 19 -21.76 -10.07 -5.34
C SER A 19 -21.13 -9.38 -4.15
N MET A 20 -20.62 -10.20 -3.23
CA MET A 20 -19.75 -9.72 -2.17
C MET A 20 -18.59 -9.06 -2.91
N ILE A 21 -18.50 -7.73 -2.84
CA ILE A 21 -17.28 -7.03 -3.22
C ILE A 21 -16.26 -7.54 -2.22
N GLU A 22 -15.40 -8.43 -2.67
CA GLU A 22 -14.29 -8.94 -1.89
C GLU A 22 -13.33 -7.77 -1.69
N ASN A 23 -13.57 -7.00 -0.62
CA ASN A 23 -12.59 -6.07 -0.06
C ASN A 23 -11.48 -6.91 0.59
N ASN A 24 -10.80 -7.75 -0.19
CA ASN A 24 -9.51 -8.25 0.24
C ASN A 24 -8.56 -7.07 0.04
N PRO A 25 -8.10 -6.40 1.10
CA PRO A 25 -7.12 -5.34 0.93
C PRO A 25 -5.93 -5.98 0.23
N GLU A 26 -5.73 -5.62 -1.04
CA GLU A 26 -4.63 -6.15 -1.83
C GLU A 26 -3.35 -5.94 -1.03
N GLN A 27 -2.57 -7.02 -0.89
CA GLN A 27 -1.32 -6.93 -0.16
C GLN A 27 -0.46 -5.85 -0.82
N PRO A 28 -0.02 -4.83 -0.08
CA PRO A 28 0.74 -3.74 -0.68
C PRO A 28 2.07 -4.28 -1.17
N ASN A 29 2.49 -3.81 -2.35
CA ASN A 29 3.86 -4.02 -2.81
C ASN A 29 4.80 -3.11 -2.01
N ILE A 30 5.92 -3.66 -1.53
CA ILE A 30 6.94 -2.91 -0.79
C ILE A 30 8.16 -2.76 -1.69
N ILE A 31 8.56 -1.51 -1.94
CA ILE A 31 9.81 -1.18 -2.66
C ILE A 31 10.74 -0.50 -1.65
N LEU A 32 11.89 -1.12 -1.39
CA LEU A 32 12.95 -0.54 -0.57
C LEU A 32 14.00 0.09 -1.49
N ILE A 33 14.13 1.40 -1.41
CA ILE A 33 15.21 2.16 -2.07
C ILE A 33 16.23 2.51 -1.00
N PHE A 34 17.46 2.05 -1.17
CA PHE A 34 18.57 2.32 -0.26
C PHE A 34 19.74 2.88 -1.07
N ALA A 35 20.26 4.02 -0.63
CA ALA A 35 21.34 4.75 -1.29
C ALA A 35 22.58 4.73 -0.41
N ASP A 36 23.74 4.44 -1.02
CA ASP A 36 25.05 4.49 -0.36
C ASP A 36 25.54 5.93 -0.24
N ASP A 37 26.25 6.25 0.85
CA ASP A 37 26.84 7.56 1.14
C ASP A 37 25.88 8.78 1.04
N LEU A 38 24.57 8.58 1.25
CA LEU A 38 23.60 9.67 1.28
C LEU A 38 23.53 10.30 2.68
N ALA A 39 24.05 11.52 2.84
CA ALA A 39 24.03 12.25 4.09
C ALA A 39 22.70 13.01 4.30
N TYR A 40 22.46 13.44 5.54
CA TYR A 40 21.23 14.13 5.93
C TYR A 40 20.96 15.39 5.08
N GLY A 41 21.99 16.17 4.80
CA GLY A 41 21.87 17.45 4.08
C GLY A 41 21.81 17.31 2.56
N ASP A 42 21.78 16.10 2.01
CA ASP A 42 21.93 15.89 0.57
C ASP A 42 20.61 15.97 -0.20
N LEU A 43 19.46 16.00 0.48
CA LEU A 43 18.15 16.15 -0.17
C LEU A 43 17.58 17.55 0.04
N GLY A 44 16.89 18.08 -0.96
CA GLY A 44 16.20 19.37 -0.89
C GLY A 44 15.23 19.44 0.28
N SER A 45 14.50 18.35 0.53
CA SER A 45 13.61 18.19 1.69
C SER A 45 14.33 18.20 3.06
N TYR A 46 15.65 18.16 3.11
CA TYR A 46 16.45 18.36 4.33
C TYR A 46 17.33 19.63 4.26
N GLY A 47 17.19 20.46 3.23
CA GLY A 47 17.85 21.76 3.11
C GLY A 47 19.11 21.76 2.24
N ALA A 48 19.29 20.78 1.35
CA ALA A 48 20.37 20.80 0.36
C ALA A 48 20.42 22.11 -0.43
N GLN A 49 21.63 22.58 -0.73
CA GLN A 49 21.88 23.77 -1.54
C GLN A 49 22.76 23.39 -2.73
N GLY A 50 22.37 23.82 -3.93
CA GLY A 50 23.17 23.66 -5.15
C GLY A 50 22.69 22.57 -6.12
N TRP A 51 21.73 21.72 -5.73
CA TRP A 51 21.07 20.76 -6.61
C TRP A 51 19.62 20.53 -6.19
N GLU A 52 18.85 19.90 -7.09
CA GLU A 52 17.43 19.62 -6.88
C GLU A 52 17.20 18.11 -6.77
N THR A 53 16.28 17.71 -5.89
CA THR A 53 15.87 16.31 -5.71
C THR A 53 14.35 16.15 -5.87
N PRO A 54 13.75 16.62 -6.98
CA PRO A 54 12.31 16.86 -7.06
C PRO A 54 11.45 15.62 -6.84
N ASN A 55 11.92 14.43 -7.26
CA ASN A 55 11.21 13.18 -7.04
C ASN A 55 11.22 12.76 -5.56
N LEU A 56 12.36 12.93 -4.88
CA LEU A 56 12.50 12.60 -3.45
C LEU A 56 11.75 13.63 -2.59
N ASP A 57 11.79 14.90 -2.98
CA ASP A 57 11.09 15.99 -2.30
C ASP A 57 9.57 15.81 -2.39
N LYS A 58 9.08 15.41 -3.56
CA LYS A 58 7.68 15.04 -3.75
C LYS A 58 7.29 13.84 -2.87
N MET A 59 8.09 12.78 -2.83
CA MET A 59 7.83 11.63 -1.96
C MET A 59 7.82 12.02 -0.47
N ALA A 60 8.70 12.92 -0.04
CA ALA A 60 8.71 13.43 1.32
C ALA A 60 7.46 14.27 1.67
N ALA A 61 6.90 14.99 0.69
CA ALA A 61 5.68 15.79 0.85
C ALA A 61 4.38 14.96 0.82
N GLU A 62 4.33 13.92 -0.02
CA GLU A 62 3.18 13.02 -0.14
C GLU A 62 3.17 11.91 0.93
N GLY A 63 4.33 11.63 1.51
CA GLY A 63 4.54 10.55 2.47
C GLY A 63 4.87 11.03 3.88
N THR A 64 5.64 10.19 4.59
CA THR A 64 6.18 10.51 5.91
C THR A 64 7.67 10.73 5.82
N ARG A 65 8.16 11.86 6.36
CA ARG A 65 9.58 12.22 6.40
C ARG A 65 10.13 12.13 7.82
N PHE A 66 11.18 11.34 8.01
CA PHE A 66 11.87 11.22 9.30
C PHE A 66 13.02 12.21 9.41
N THR A 67 12.91 13.19 10.29
CA THR A 67 13.98 14.19 10.51
C THR A 67 15.03 13.76 11.53
N GLN A 68 14.84 12.61 12.18
CA GLN A 68 15.70 12.04 13.22
C GLN A 68 15.88 10.52 12.99
N PHE A 69 16.34 10.14 11.80
CA PHE A 69 16.69 8.77 11.45
C PHE A 69 18.21 8.58 11.63
N TYR A 70 18.61 7.56 12.39
CA TYR A 70 20.01 7.28 12.71
C TYR A 70 20.37 5.86 12.29
N VAL A 71 21.55 5.70 11.70
CA VAL A 71 22.19 4.40 11.48
C VAL A 71 23.09 4.05 12.66
N PRO A 72 23.22 2.77 13.05
CA PRO A 72 24.07 2.37 14.18
C PRO A 72 25.55 2.70 13.98
N HIS A 73 26.05 2.55 12.75
CA HIS A 73 27.42 2.92 12.37
C HIS A 73 27.44 3.59 10.99
N ALA A 74 28.29 4.60 10.83
CA ALA A 74 28.52 5.29 9.55
C ALA A 74 29.53 4.54 8.67
N VAL A 75 29.28 3.24 8.42
CA VAL A 75 30.08 2.39 7.53
C VAL A 75 29.16 1.48 6.73
N CYS A 76 29.49 1.23 5.46
CA CYS A 76 28.59 0.50 4.54
C CYS A 76 28.26 -0.93 5.01
N THR A 77 29.20 -1.63 5.66
CA THR A 77 29.01 -3.02 6.11
C THR A 77 28.12 -3.16 7.33
N ALA A 78 28.10 -2.16 8.23
CA ALA A 78 27.37 -2.20 9.50
C ALA A 78 26.37 -1.04 9.60
N SER A 79 25.70 -0.74 8.48
CA SER A 79 24.67 0.29 8.35
C SER A 79 23.32 -0.14 8.91
#